data_AF-A0A919EA11-F1
#
_entry.id   AF-A0A919EA11-F1
#
_cell.length_a   1.000
_cell.length_b   1.000
_cell.length_c   1.000
_cell.angle_alpha   90.00
_cell.angle_beta   90.00
_cell.angle_gamma   90.00
#
_symmetry.space_group_name_H-M   'P 1'
#
loop_
_entity.id
_entity.type
_entity.pdbx_description
1 polymer ?
#
loop_
_entity_poly.entity_id
_entity_poly.type
_entity_poly.pdbx_seq_one_letter_code
_entity_poly.pdbx_strand_id
1 'polypeptide(L)'
;MATATAPVTAAPALAHRVAERLPHRDGNAWTVAPYAAWWTTRPAARLTQAGRPGALILAEHPWRTEIAWQLDDREPYEPDLILDRIAPGPVVRETLRLVLPRMDDVAALAYADRPADARRARLRHLNLIGSAVRAHGPATVNRTGSHPNSDLVEWSSQGVRYAVTLIGANPACDLSVSGPVADVEQVLPLFLPERAAETSRFPLRDVRTRLGRRVAAHLVQYTPVDQLDDGELTFGAATGPFGYVCPPADPAARIRDTTPVVAELHGVGVDHLVHLAARLAS
;
A
#
# COMPACT_ATOMS: atom_id res chain seq x y z
N MET A 1 -33.72 26.26 -8.99
CA MET A 1 -32.34 26.04 -8.51
C MET A 1 -31.43 25.99 -9.72
N ALA A 2 -30.65 27.04 -9.96
CA ALA A 2 -29.66 27.05 -11.03
C ALA A 2 -28.41 26.34 -10.51
N THR A 3 -28.06 25.20 -11.11
CA THR A 3 -26.77 24.55 -10.93
C THR A 3 -25.72 25.49 -11.52
N ALA A 4 -25.04 26.24 -10.65
CA ALA A 4 -23.88 27.03 -11.03
C ALA A 4 -22.84 26.04 -11.58
N THR A 5 -22.66 26.03 -12.91
CA THR A 5 -21.60 25.29 -13.56
C THR A 5 -20.31 25.99 -13.18
N ALA A 6 -19.60 25.46 -12.18
CA ALA A 6 -18.28 25.96 -11.83
C ALA A 6 -17.42 25.96 -13.12
N PRO A 7 -16.70 27.05 -13.43
CA PRO A 7 -15.86 27.10 -14.62
C PRO A 7 -14.90 25.92 -14.57
N VAL A 8 -14.88 25.12 -15.64
CA VAL A 8 -13.96 24.00 -15.82
C VAL A 8 -12.55 24.61 -15.94
N THR A 9 -11.91 24.81 -14.81
CA THR A 9 -10.51 25.23 -14.74
C THR A 9 -9.65 24.10 -15.29
N ALA A 10 -8.56 24.44 -16.00
CA ALA A 10 -7.63 23.44 -16.49
C ALA A 10 -7.16 22.53 -15.34
N ALA A 11 -6.92 21.25 -15.64
CA ALA A 11 -6.48 20.31 -14.64
C ALA A 11 -5.16 20.78 -14.00
N PRO A 12 -5.02 20.71 -12.65
CA PRO A 12 -3.79 21.10 -11.97
C PRO A 12 -2.56 20.37 -12.52
N ALA A 13 -1.43 21.08 -12.64
CA ALA A 13 -0.17 20.51 -13.13
C ALA A 13 0.35 19.40 -12.20
N LEU A 14 -0.02 19.41 -10.92
CA LEU A 14 0.27 18.30 -10.01
C LEU A 14 -0.41 17.00 -10.44
N ALA A 15 -1.66 17.05 -10.91
CA ALA A 15 -2.40 15.86 -11.32
C ALA A 15 -1.74 15.13 -12.50
N HIS A 16 -1.24 15.87 -13.49
CA HIS A 16 -0.46 15.29 -14.60
C HIS A 16 0.82 14.61 -14.11
N ARG A 17 1.59 15.28 -13.24
CA ARG A 17 2.84 14.74 -12.67
C ARG A 17 2.61 13.52 -11.76
N VAL A 18 1.45 13.43 -11.12
CA VAL A 18 1.02 12.25 -10.35
C VAL A 18 0.63 11.12 -11.30
N ALA A 19 -0.19 11.40 -12.31
CA ALA A 19 -0.63 10.41 -13.31
C ALA A 19 0.55 9.73 -14.01
N GLU A 20 1.59 10.49 -14.38
CA GLU A 20 2.83 9.98 -15.00
C GLU A 20 3.63 9.01 -14.10
N ARG A 21 3.45 9.09 -12.78
CA ARG A 21 4.21 8.30 -11.79
C ARG A 21 3.42 7.12 -11.24
N LEU A 22 2.10 7.09 -11.44
CA LEU A 22 1.26 5.97 -11.03
C LEU A 22 1.47 4.77 -11.96
N PRO A 23 1.36 3.52 -11.46
CA PRO A 23 1.55 2.33 -12.28
C PRO A 23 0.58 2.24 -13.47
N HIS A 24 1.10 1.75 -14.60
CA HIS A 24 0.31 1.45 -15.79
C HIS A 24 -0.26 0.03 -15.71
N ARG A 25 -1.54 -0.08 -15.38
CA ARG A 25 -2.22 -1.38 -15.28
C ARG A 25 -2.56 -1.89 -16.67
N ASP A 26 -2.09 -3.09 -16.97
CA ASP A 26 -2.27 -3.73 -18.29
C ASP A 26 -1.78 -2.84 -19.46
N GLY A 27 -0.74 -2.03 -19.21
CA GLY A 27 -0.17 -1.10 -20.20
C GLY A 27 -0.93 0.22 -20.37
N ASN A 28 -2.03 0.43 -19.64
CA ASN A 28 -2.83 1.64 -19.75
C ASN A 28 -2.32 2.73 -18.81
N ALA A 29 -1.96 3.89 -19.37
CA ALA A 29 -1.60 5.07 -18.59
C ALA A 29 -2.83 5.71 -17.93
N TRP A 30 -2.59 6.49 -16.88
CA TRP A 30 -3.62 7.34 -16.28
C TRP A 30 -3.88 8.56 -17.17
N THR A 31 -5.15 8.86 -17.41
CA THR A 31 -5.62 10.05 -18.11
C THR A 31 -6.13 11.07 -17.11
N VAL A 32 -5.95 12.36 -17.40
CA VAL A 32 -6.30 13.45 -16.50
C VAL A 32 -7.33 14.34 -17.18
N ALA A 33 -8.43 14.60 -16.49
CA ALA A 33 -9.45 15.55 -16.91
C ALA A 33 -9.74 16.53 -15.77
N PRO A 34 -10.09 17.79 -16.06
CA PRO A 34 -10.66 18.70 -15.07
C PRO A 34 -11.86 18.09 -14.35
N TYR A 35 -12.01 18.40 -13.07
CA TYR A 35 -13.16 17.95 -12.27
C TYR A 35 -13.58 19.02 -11.26
N ALA A 36 -14.88 19.18 -11.08
CA ALA A 36 -15.45 20.13 -10.13
C ALA A 36 -15.75 19.41 -8.80
N ALA A 37 -14.73 19.34 -7.94
CA ALA A 37 -14.87 18.76 -6.61
C ALA A 37 -15.70 19.69 -5.71
N TRP A 38 -16.87 19.24 -5.28
CA TRP A 38 -17.84 20.11 -4.62
C TRP A 38 -17.51 20.44 -3.15
N TRP A 39 -16.57 19.71 -2.54
CA TRP A 39 -16.05 20.02 -1.20
C TRP A 39 -14.98 21.13 -1.21
N THR A 40 -14.54 21.60 -2.39
CA THR A 40 -13.46 22.58 -2.50
C THR A 40 -13.71 23.56 -3.63
N THR A 41 -13.17 24.77 -3.48
CA THR A 41 -13.17 25.78 -4.56
C THR A 41 -11.86 25.79 -5.34
N ARG A 42 -10.91 24.91 -4.99
CA ARG A 42 -9.61 24.80 -5.66
C ARG A 42 -9.70 23.98 -6.95
N PRO A 43 -8.78 24.18 -7.91
CA PRO A 43 -8.68 23.35 -9.09
C PRO A 43 -8.52 21.87 -8.71
N ALA A 44 -9.33 21.02 -9.32
CA ALA A 44 -9.27 19.58 -9.15
C ALA A 44 -9.24 18.85 -10.50
N ALA A 45 -8.69 17.66 -10.48
CA ALA A 45 -8.64 16.75 -11.61
C ALA A 45 -9.20 15.39 -11.24
N ARG A 46 -9.87 14.78 -12.21
CA ARG A 46 -10.23 13.37 -12.22
C ARG A 46 -9.19 12.60 -13.01
N LEU A 47 -8.57 11.62 -12.38
CA LEU A 47 -7.64 10.68 -12.97
C LEU A 47 -8.35 9.34 -13.18
N THR A 48 -8.37 8.85 -14.42
CA THR A 48 -8.96 7.55 -14.79
C THR A 48 -7.94 6.69 -15.52
N GLN A 49 -8.11 5.38 -15.46
CA GLN A 49 -7.27 4.42 -16.17
C GLN A 49 -8.18 3.43 -16.91
N ALA A 50 -7.91 3.21 -18.20
CA ALA A 50 -8.73 2.30 -19.00
C ALA A 50 -8.74 0.89 -18.38
N GLY A 51 -9.94 0.29 -18.26
CA GLY A 51 -10.13 -1.04 -17.67
C GLY A 51 -10.10 -1.09 -16.14
N ARG A 52 -9.86 0.04 -15.46
CA ARG A 52 -9.98 0.14 -14.00
C ARG A 52 -11.35 0.72 -13.61
N PRO A 53 -12.11 0.08 -12.73
CA PRO A 53 -13.28 0.70 -12.13
C PRO A 53 -12.88 1.89 -11.25
N GLY A 54 -13.58 3.00 -11.41
CA GLY A 54 -13.39 4.18 -10.59
C GLY A 54 -12.38 5.20 -11.09
N ALA A 55 -12.20 6.24 -10.29
CA ALA A 55 -11.31 7.36 -10.57
C ALA A 55 -10.70 7.91 -9.28
N LEU A 56 -9.51 8.49 -9.39
CA LEU A 56 -8.94 9.32 -8.34
C LEU A 56 -9.32 10.77 -8.59
N ILE A 57 -9.71 11.50 -7.55
CA ILE A 57 -9.89 12.94 -7.60
C ILE A 57 -8.75 13.60 -6.82
N LEU A 58 -8.05 14.53 -7.44
CA LEU A 58 -6.97 15.28 -6.82
C LEU A 58 -7.28 16.78 -6.87
N ALA A 59 -7.32 17.44 -5.72
CA ALA A 59 -7.43 18.89 -5.62
C ALA A 59 -6.12 19.50 -5.10
N GLU A 60 -5.59 20.47 -5.85
CA GLU A 60 -4.32 21.14 -5.55
C GLU A 60 -4.56 22.44 -4.76
N HIS A 61 -4.05 22.50 -3.54
CA HIS A 61 -4.02 23.73 -2.73
C HIS A 61 -2.58 24.28 -2.64
N PRO A 62 -2.38 25.55 -2.22
CA PRO A 62 -1.04 26.13 -2.21
C PRO A 62 -0.03 25.44 -1.26
N TRP A 63 -0.51 24.74 -0.23
CA TRP A 63 0.33 24.07 0.79
C TRP A 63 -0.10 22.62 1.09
N ARG A 64 -1.16 22.12 0.44
CA ARG A 64 -1.67 20.77 0.67
C ARG A 64 -2.26 20.16 -0.60
N THR A 65 -2.41 18.85 -0.59
CA THR A 65 -3.11 18.08 -1.61
C THR A 65 -4.24 17.33 -0.95
N GLU A 66 -5.42 17.40 -1.55
CA GLU A 66 -6.60 16.62 -1.15
C GLU A 66 -6.82 15.54 -2.20
N ILE A 67 -7.04 14.30 -1.75
CA ILE A 67 -7.24 13.14 -2.61
C ILE A 67 -8.53 12.46 -2.19
N ALA A 68 -9.37 12.13 -3.16
CA ALA A 68 -10.53 11.26 -2.98
C ALA A 68 -10.54 10.17 -4.06
N TRP A 69 -11.36 9.14 -3.88
CA TRP A 69 -11.68 8.18 -4.93
C TRP A 69 -13.16 8.22 -5.28
N GLN A 70 -13.49 7.78 -6.48
CA GLN A 70 -14.85 7.79 -7.02
C GLN A 70 -15.15 6.41 -7.60
N LEU A 71 -16.37 5.93 -7.41
CA LEU A 71 -16.95 4.80 -8.16
C LEU A 71 -18.27 5.25 -8.78
N ASP A 72 -18.83 4.47 -9.70
CA ASP A 72 -20.07 4.82 -10.40
C ASP A 72 -21.25 5.07 -9.45
N ASP A 73 -21.26 4.39 -8.30
CA ASP A 73 -22.24 4.50 -7.23
C ASP A 73 -21.75 5.31 -6.01
N ARG A 74 -20.54 5.87 -6.08
CA ARG A 74 -19.94 6.70 -5.02
C ARG A 74 -19.32 7.96 -5.60
N GLU A 75 -20.05 9.07 -5.46
CA GLU A 75 -19.48 10.40 -5.56
C GLU A 75 -18.76 10.76 -4.24
N PRO A 76 -17.50 11.20 -4.25
CA PRO A 76 -16.80 11.58 -3.03
C PRO A 76 -17.40 12.86 -2.42
N TYR A 77 -17.73 12.84 -1.12
CA TYR A 77 -18.32 13.99 -0.40
C TYR A 77 -17.30 14.90 0.29
N GLU A 78 -16.14 14.35 0.57
CA GLU A 78 -15.01 14.98 1.22
C GLU A 78 -13.74 14.23 0.77
N PRO A 79 -12.53 14.77 0.99
CA PRO A 79 -11.32 14.04 0.66
C PRO A 79 -11.14 12.80 1.54
N ASP A 80 -10.80 11.66 0.92
CA ASP A 80 -10.39 10.44 1.60
C ASP A 80 -9.01 10.58 2.26
N LEU A 81 -8.18 11.51 1.77
CA LEU A 81 -6.86 11.81 2.29
C LEU A 81 -6.50 13.28 2.10
N ILE A 82 -5.91 13.89 3.13
CA ILE A 82 -5.33 15.24 3.09
C ILE A 82 -3.85 15.13 3.42
N LEU A 83 -2.99 15.72 2.57
CA LEU A 83 -1.55 15.74 2.73
C LEU A 83 -1.05 17.17 2.75
N ASP A 84 -0.26 17.58 3.75
CA ASP A 84 0.42 18.88 3.79
C ASP A 84 1.67 18.89 2.88
N ARG A 85 1.49 18.43 1.64
CA ARG A 85 2.51 18.26 0.60
C ARG A 85 1.90 18.57 -0.75
N ILE A 86 2.72 19.14 -1.63
CA ILE A 86 2.38 19.44 -3.04
C ILE A 86 3.37 18.82 -4.03
N ALA A 87 4.34 18.04 -3.53
CA ALA A 87 5.30 17.33 -4.36
C ALA A 87 4.69 16.02 -4.88
N PRO A 88 4.90 15.65 -6.16
CA PRO A 88 4.24 14.48 -6.75
C PRO A 88 4.68 13.15 -6.13
N GLY A 89 5.93 13.03 -5.67
CA GLY A 89 6.45 11.79 -5.07
C GLY A 89 5.69 11.34 -3.82
N PRO A 90 5.62 12.19 -2.76
CA PRO A 90 4.82 11.88 -1.57
C PRO A 90 3.33 11.64 -1.86
N VAL A 91 2.75 12.42 -2.77
CA VAL A 91 1.34 12.27 -3.18
C VAL A 91 1.11 10.89 -3.81
N VAL A 92 1.98 10.46 -4.75
CA VAL A 92 1.91 9.14 -5.38
C VAL A 92 2.06 8.02 -4.35
N ARG A 93 3.05 8.14 -3.46
CA ARG A 93 3.31 7.15 -2.41
C ARG A 93 2.09 6.93 -1.54
N GLU A 94 1.52 8.00 -0.98
CA GLU A 94 0.36 7.87 -0.09
C GLU A 94 -0.92 7.48 -0.85
N THR A 95 -1.06 7.89 -2.11
CA THR A 95 -2.16 7.42 -2.98
C THR A 95 -2.11 5.90 -3.17
N LEU A 96 -0.93 5.35 -3.47
CA LEU A 96 -0.70 3.91 -3.61
C LEU A 96 -0.88 3.15 -2.29
N ARG A 97 -0.48 3.77 -1.18
CA ARG A 97 -0.49 3.14 0.16
C ARG A 97 -1.88 3.14 0.80
N LEU A 98 -2.68 4.20 0.63
CA LEU A 98 -3.89 4.44 1.42
C LEU A 98 -5.18 4.53 0.59
N VAL A 99 -5.11 5.10 -0.62
CA VAL A 99 -6.32 5.47 -1.37
C VAL A 99 -6.69 4.37 -2.37
N LEU A 100 -5.75 3.99 -3.23
CA LEU A 100 -5.98 2.99 -4.28
C LEU A 100 -6.39 1.61 -3.74
N PRO A 101 -5.78 1.06 -2.66
CA PRO A 101 -6.22 -0.23 -2.14
C PRO A 101 -7.69 -0.20 -1.72
N ARG A 102 -8.14 0.89 -1.09
CA ARG A 102 -9.54 1.06 -0.66
C ARG A 102 -10.50 1.16 -1.83
N MET A 103 -10.16 1.96 -2.84
CA MET A 103 -10.96 2.08 -4.06
C MET A 103 -11.11 0.71 -4.75
N ASP A 104 -10.00 -0.02 -4.89
CA ASP A 104 -9.98 -1.31 -5.57
C ASP A 104 -10.73 -2.39 -4.76
N ASP A 105 -10.63 -2.39 -3.42
CA ASP A 105 -11.38 -3.28 -2.54
C ASP A 105 -12.88 -3.06 -2.64
N VAL A 106 -13.32 -1.79 -2.62
CA VAL A 106 -14.76 -1.47 -2.76
C VAL A 106 -15.25 -1.85 -4.15
N ALA A 107 -14.47 -1.58 -5.21
CA ALA A 107 -14.81 -2.01 -6.56
C ALA A 107 -14.90 -3.54 -6.68
N ALA A 108 -14.09 -4.28 -5.94
CA ALA A 108 -14.09 -5.74 -5.95
C ALA A 108 -15.33 -6.37 -5.28
N LEU A 109 -16.03 -5.63 -4.41
CA LEU A 109 -17.28 -6.10 -3.80
C LEU A 109 -18.35 -6.46 -4.84
N ALA A 110 -18.33 -5.83 -6.02
CA ALA A 110 -19.23 -6.14 -7.12
C ALA A 110 -19.10 -7.58 -7.66
N TYR A 111 -18.02 -8.27 -7.31
CA TYR A 111 -17.73 -9.65 -7.74
C TYR A 111 -17.60 -10.62 -6.56
N ALA A 112 -17.90 -10.19 -5.33
CA ALA A 112 -17.72 -11.01 -4.13
C ALA A 112 -18.59 -12.29 -4.14
N ASP A 113 -19.76 -12.24 -4.79
CA ASP A 113 -20.69 -13.36 -4.95
C ASP A 113 -20.38 -14.25 -6.17
N ARG A 114 -19.30 -13.97 -6.91
CA ARG A 114 -18.88 -14.69 -8.13
C ARG A 114 -17.51 -15.34 -7.95
N PRO A 115 -17.40 -16.53 -7.33
CA PRO A 115 -16.11 -17.13 -6.96
C PRO A 115 -15.15 -17.34 -8.14
N ALA A 116 -15.67 -17.70 -9.31
CA ALA A 116 -14.85 -17.91 -10.51
C ALA A 116 -14.24 -16.60 -11.03
N ASP A 117 -15.01 -15.51 -11.02
CA ASP A 117 -14.55 -14.19 -11.45
C ASP A 117 -13.57 -13.59 -10.44
N ALA A 118 -13.87 -13.72 -9.14
CA ALA A 118 -12.98 -13.30 -8.06
C ALA A 118 -11.63 -14.02 -8.16
N ARG A 119 -11.62 -15.35 -8.36
CA ARG A 119 -10.38 -16.11 -8.57
C ARG A 119 -9.62 -15.65 -9.82
N ARG A 120 -10.31 -15.41 -10.94
CA ARG A 120 -9.68 -14.90 -12.16
C ARG A 120 -9.04 -13.53 -11.93
N ALA A 121 -9.70 -12.65 -11.17
CA ALA A 121 -9.16 -11.35 -10.79
C ALA A 121 -7.91 -11.50 -9.91
N ARG A 122 -7.95 -12.32 -8.85
CA ARG A 122 -6.77 -12.60 -8.01
C ARG A 122 -5.58 -13.07 -8.83
N LEU A 123 -5.76 -14.06 -9.70
CA LEU A 123 -4.68 -14.58 -10.54
C LEU A 123 -4.10 -13.52 -11.48
N ARG A 124 -4.94 -12.63 -12.04
CA ARG A 124 -4.45 -11.49 -12.84
C ARG A 124 -3.60 -10.54 -12.00
N HIS A 125 -4.03 -10.21 -10.78
CA HIS A 125 -3.30 -9.34 -9.87
C HIS A 125 -1.95 -9.94 -9.44
N LEU A 126 -1.92 -11.23 -9.07
CA LEU A 126 -0.66 -11.92 -8.75
C LEU A 126 0.27 -11.99 -9.95
N ASN A 127 -0.27 -12.22 -11.15
CA ASN A 127 0.53 -12.21 -12.37
C ASN A 127 1.10 -10.82 -12.70
N LEU A 128 0.37 -9.74 -12.40
CA LEU A 128 0.85 -8.37 -12.55
C LEU A 128 2.01 -8.06 -11.59
N ILE A 129 1.89 -8.47 -10.32
CA ILE A 129 2.98 -8.34 -9.34
C ILE A 129 4.18 -9.17 -9.78
N GLY A 130 3.94 -10.44 -10.12
CA GLY A 130 4.99 -11.36 -10.54
C GLY A 130 5.68 -10.90 -11.82
N SER A 131 4.96 -10.35 -12.80
CA SER A 131 5.57 -9.84 -14.04
C SER A 131 6.42 -8.59 -13.77
N ALA A 132 5.94 -7.68 -12.91
CA ALA A 132 6.69 -6.49 -12.51
C ALA A 132 8.00 -6.87 -11.80
N VAL A 133 7.96 -7.83 -10.87
CA VAL A 133 9.17 -8.33 -10.18
C VAL A 133 10.12 -9.02 -11.16
N ARG A 134 9.61 -9.93 -12.01
CA ARG A 134 10.45 -10.64 -13.00
C ARG A 134 11.15 -9.71 -13.98
N ALA A 135 10.57 -8.56 -14.30
CA ALA A 135 11.21 -7.55 -15.14
C ALA A 135 12.53 -7.01 -14.56
N HIS A 136 12.74 -7.20 -13.25
CA HIS A 136 13.94 -6.78 -12.53
C HIS A 136 14.84 -7.94 -12.10
N GLY A 137 14.55 -9.18 -12.51
CA GLY A 137 15.47 -10.32 -12.38
C GLY A 137 14.95 -11.52 -11.58
N PRO A 138 14.33 -11.36 -10.39
CA PRO A 138 13.92 -12.50 -9.57
C PRO A 138 12.89 -13.40 -10.28
N ALA A 139 13.09 -14.71 -10.15
CA ALA A 139 12.06 -15.67 -10.50
C ALA A 139 10.92 -15.62 -9.48
N THR A 140 9.70 -15.81 -9.96
CA THR A 140 8.49 -15.81 -9.13
C THR A 140 7.74 -17.12 -9.27
N VAL A 141 7.12 -17.61 -8.20
CA VAL A 141 6.36 -18.86 -8.19
C VAL A 141 4.93 -18.57 -7.76
N ASN A 142 3.95 -18.91 -8.61
CA ASN A 142 2.52 -18.83 -8.26
C ASN A 142 2.09 -20.13 -7.59
N ARG A 143 1.32 -20.05 -6.50
CA ARG A 143 0.77 -21.21 -5.77
C ARG A 143 -0.65 -20.93 -5.29
N THR A 144 -1.38 -22.00 -4.97
CA THR A 144 -2.59 -21.90 -4.14
C THR A 144 -2.17 -21.55 -2.72
N GLY A 145 -2.86 -20.62 -2.06
CA GLY A 145 -2.57 -20.26 -0.68
C GLY A 145 -3.12 -21.28 0.32
N SER A 146 -2.72 -21.13 1.59
CA SER A 146 -3.13 -21.99 2.71
C SER A 146 -4.57 -21.76 3.14
N HIS A 147 -5.12 -20.58 2.88
CA HIS A 147 -6.50 -20.21 3.22
C HIS A 147 -7.49 -20.56 2.10
N PRO A 148 -8.76 -20.86 2.42
CA PRO A 148 -9.80 -20.98 1.40
C PRO A 148 -9.86 -19.73 0.52
N ASN A 149 -10.06 -19.92 -0.79
CA ASN A 149 -10.14 -18.83 -1.77
C ASN A 149 -8.91 -17.91 -1.77
N SER A 150 -7.72 -18.46 -1.51
CA SER A 150 -6.47 -17.73 -1.59
C SER A 150 -5.54 -18.27 -2.66
N ASP A 151 -4.82 -17.35 -3.30
CA ASP A 151 -3.75 -17.63 -4.25
C ASP A 151 -2.58 -16.72 -3.86
N LEU A 152 -1.34 -17.15 -4.12
CA LEU A 152 -0.16 -16.40 -3.74
C LEU A 152 0.92 -16.40 -4.82
N VAL A 153 1.79 -15.40 -4.77
CA VAL A 153 3.03 -15.31 -5.54
C VAL A 153 4.22 -15.11 -4.61
N GLU A 154 5.24 -15.94 -4.78
CA GLU A 154 6.47 -15.94 -3.99
C GLU A 154 7.67 -15.54 -4.85
N TRP A 155 8.61 -14.81 -4.27
CA TRP A 155 9.95 -14.62 -4.84
C TRP A 155 10.98 -14.44 -3.73
N SER A 156 12.25 -14.38 -4.11
CA SER A 156 13.33 -14.06 -3.19
C SER A 156 14.31 -13.11 -3.86
N SER A 157 14.81 -12.14 -3.11
CA SER A 157 15.91 -11.28 -3.53
C SER A 157 16.78 -10.93 -2.33
N GLN A 158 18.10 -10.87 -2.54
CA GLN A 158 19.11 -10.51 -1.53
C GLN A 158 18.94 -11.19 -0.15
N GLY A 159 18.55 -12.47 -0.11
CA GLY A 159 18.37 -13.19 1.16
C GLY A 159 17.03 -12.91 1.88
N VAL A 160 16.19 -12.03 1.32
CA VAL A 160 14.81 -11.82 1.74
C VAL A 160 13.87 -12.63 0.85
N ARG A 161 12.87 -13.26 1.47
CA ARG A 161 11.79 -13.96 0.79
C ARG A 161 10.50 -13.18 0.96
N TYR A 162 9.78 -13.04 -0.13
CA TYR A 162 8.50 -12.34 -0.18
C TYR A 162 7.42 -13.33 -0.59
N ALA A 163 6.28 -13.30 0.10
CA ALA A 163 5.09 -14.03 -0.30
C ALA A 163 3.90 -13.08 -0.25
N VAL A 164 3.26 -12.86 -1.41
CA VAL A 164 2.07 -12.02 -1.52
C VAL A 164 0.86 -12.93 -1.68
N THR A 165 -0.09 -12.83 -0.77
CA THR A 165 -1.33 -13.61 -0.75
C THR A 165 -2.52 -12.70 -1.00
N LEU A 166 -3.37 -13.09 -1.94
CA LEU A 166 -4.69 -12.47 -2.15
C LEU A 166 -5.78 -13.43 -1.71
N ILE A 167 -6.78 -12.93 -1.00
CA ILE A 167 -7.88 -13.72 -0.43
C ILE A 167 -9.22 -13.18 -0.91
N GLY A 168 -10.12 -14.07 -1.34
CA GLY A 168 -11.46 -13.68 -1.76
C GLY A 168 -11.46 -12.81 -3.02
N ALA A 169 -12.22 -11.72 -3.04
CA ALA A 169 -12.22 -10.78 -4.16
C ALA A 169 -11.25 -9.61 -3.98
N ASN A 170 -10.72 -9.40 -2.76
CA ASN A 170 -10.04 -8.17 -2.37
C ASN A 170 -8.66 -8.07 -3.04
N PRO A 171 -8.37 -6.97 -3.75
CA PRO A 171 -7.04 -6.68 -4.30
C PRO A 171 -6.05 -6.16 -3.25
N ALA A 172 -6.47 -5.67 -2.09
CA ALA A 172 -5.55 -5.50 -0.98
C ALA A 172 -5.04 -6.88 -0.50
N CYS A 173 -3.72 -7.01 -0.40
CA CYS A 173 -3.03 -8.27 -0.15
C CYS A 173 -2.33 -8.32 1.20
N ASP A 174 -2.04 -9.55 1.60
CA ASP A 174 -1.13 -9.85 2.69
C ASP A 174 0.26 -10.10 2.11
N LEU A 175 1.27 -9.43 2.64
CA LEU A 175 2.67 -9.57 2.28
C LEU A 175 3.46 -10.13 3.47
N SER A 176 4.00 -11.32 3.32
CA SER A 176 5.00 -11.87 4.25
C SER A 176 6.39 -11.54 3.73
N VAL A 177 7.23 -10.99 4.61
CA VAL A 177 8.64 -10.66 4.38
C VAL A 177 9.46 -11.44 5.40
N SER A 178 10.32 -12.35 4.94
CA SER A 178 11.16 -13.17 5.82
C SER A 178 12.63 -13.13 5.40
N GLY A 179 13.52 -12.97 6.37
CA GLY A 179 14.95 -12.86 6.09
C GLY A 179 15.75 -12.39 7.31
N PRO A 180 17.02 -12.00 7.11
CA PRO A 180 17.81 -11.30 8.12
C PRO A 180 17.12 -10.05 8.64
N VAL A 181 17.15 -9.80 9.95
CA VAL A 181 16.50 -8.63 10.55
C VAL A 181 16.98 -7.30 9.96
N ALA A 182 18.27 -7.19 9.62
CA ALA A 182 18.79 -5.95 9.01
C ALA A 182 18.22 -5.68 7.61
N ASP A 183 17.87 -6.71 6.85
CA ASP A 183 17.29 -6.57 5.51
C ASP A 183 15.79 -6.31 5.61
N VAL A 184 15.10 -7.00 6.53
CA VAL A 184 13.67 -6.73 6.80
C VAL A 184 13.47 -5.29 7.32
N GLU A 185 14.35 -4.79 8.19
CA GLU A 185 14.37 -3.39 8.65
C GLU A 185 14.56 -2.38 7.49
N GLN A 186 15.16 -2.77 6.37
CA GLN A 186 15.28 -1.89 5.19
C GLN A 186 14.03 -1.92 4.30
N VAL A 187 13.34 -3.06 4.26
CA VAL A 187 12.15 -3.28 3.42
C VAL A 187 10.90 -2.67 4.05
N LEU A 188 10.65 -2.88 5.35
CA LEU A 188 9.40 -2.45 6.00
C LEU A 188 9.09 -0.95 5.81
N PRO A 189 10.05 -0.01 5.91
CA PRO A 189 9.80 1.42 5.67
C PRO A 189 9.20 1.77 4.30
N LEU A 190 9.32 0.89 3.30
CA LEU A 190 8.69 1.10 1.99
C LEU A 190 7.16 1.09 2.08
N PHE A 191 6.59 0.40 3.08
CA PHE A 191 5.15 0.21 3.26
C PHE A 191 4.54 1.06 4.38
N LEU A 192 5.36 1.62 5.26
CA LEU A 192 4.94 2.40 6.42
C LEU A 192 4.78 3.90 6.08
N PRO A 193 4.25 4.76 6.97
CA PRO A 193 4.30 6.20 6.78
C PRO A 193 5.74 6.76 6.62
N GLU A 194 5.87 8.02 6.23
CA GLU A 194 7.18 8.69 6.34
C GLU A 194 7.62 8.75 7.80
N ARG A 195 8.94 8.74 8.02
CA ARG A 195 9.50 8.85 9.37
C ARG A 195 9.04 10.15 10.03
N ALA A 196 8.54 10.04 11.27
CA ALA A 196 8.17 11.22 12.05
C ALA A 196 9.39 12.12 12.30
N ALA A 197 9.22 13.44 12.16
CA ALA A 197 10.29 14.42 12.41
C ALA A 197 10.81 14.34 13.85
N GLU A 198 9.92 14.03 14.79
CA GLU A 198 10.26 13.70 16.17
C GLU A 198 9.87 12.24 16.43
N THR A 199 10.87 11.39 16.66
CA THR A 199 10.60 10.04 17.15
C THR A 199 10.17 10.13 18.60
N SER A 200 8.96 9.67 18.91
CA SER A 200 8.51 9.65 20.29
C SER A 200 9.47 8.83 21.14
N ARG A 201 9.97 9.44 22.22
CA ARG A 201 10.93 8.82 23.16
C ARG A 201 10.25 7.85 24.14
N PHE A 202 9.06 7.35 23.83
CA PHE A 202 8.39 6.41 24.73
C PHE A 202 9.29 5.18 24.92
N PRO A 203 9.68 4.88 26.16
CA PRO A 203 10.50 3.70 26.39
C PRO A 203 9.62 2.48 26.11
N LEU A 204 10.08 1.62 25.19
CA LEU A 204 9.49 0.31 24.87
C LEU A 204 9.68 -0.65 26.05
N ARG A 205 9.10 -0.31 27.22
CA ARG A 205 9.34 -0.98 28.51
C ARG A 205 8.73 -2.37 28.54
N ASP A 206 7.66 -2.58 27.78
CA ASP A 206 6.85 -3.79 27.87
C ASP A 206 7.31 -4.88 26.90
N VAL A 207 8.21 -4.57 25.95
CA VAL A 207 8.71 -5.55 24.97
C VAL A 207 9.71 -6.51 25.59
N ARG A 208 9.28 -7.77 25.77
CA ARG A 208 10.01 -8.80 26.54
C ARG A 208 11.27 -9.32 25.82
N THR A 209 11.20 -9.58 24.51
CA THR A 209 12.29 -10.20 23.76
C THR A 209 13.32 -9.17 23.31
N ARG A 210 14.60 -9.57 23.23
CA ARG A 210 15.65 -8.69 22.72
C ARG A 210 15.40 -8.31 21.25
N LEU A 211 14.87 -9.24 20.42
CA LEU A 211 14.65 -8.98 18.99
C LEU A 211 13.44 -8.07 18.82
N GLY A 212 12.38 -8.32 19.59
CA GLY A 212 11.24 -7.43 19.66
C GLY A 212 11.69 -6.01 20.01
N ARG A 213 12.55 -5.82 21.03
CA ARG A 213 13.06 -4.48 21.37
C ARG A 213 13.81 -3.80 20.21
N ARG A 214 14.64 -4.55 19.47
CA ARG A 214 15.35 -4.03 18.29
C ARG A 214 14.36 -3.59 17.22
N VAL A 215 13.47 -4.48 16.82
CA VAL A 215 12.51 -4.22 15.73
C VAL A 215 11.54 -3.12 16.11
N ALA A 216 11.01 -3.13 17.34
CA ALA A 216 10.15 -2.06 17.84
C ALA A 216 10.87 -0.70 17.86
N ALA A 217 12.15 -0.64 18.25
CA ALA A 217 12.93 0.59 18.21
C ALA A 217 13.17 1.12 16.78
N HIS A 218 13.17 0.23 15.79
CA HIS A 218 13.17 0.61 14.38
C HIS A 218 11.80 1.12 13.94
N LEU A 219 10.73 0.35 14.18
CA LEU A 219 9.37 0.62 13.70
C LEU A 219 8.71 1.85 14.34
N VAL A 220 9.02 2.16 15.60
CA VAL A 220 8.46 3.33 16.33
C VAL A 220 8.79 4.68 15.67
N GLN A 221 9.78 4.70 14.77
CA GLN A 221 10.14 5.88 13.98
C GLN A 221 9.11 6.19 12.89
N TYR A 222 8.29 5.21 12.50
CA TYR A 222 7.34 5.30 11.39
C TYR A 222 5.90 5.17 11.86
N THR A 223 5.63 4.37 12.88
CA THR A 223 4.28 4.00 13.30
C THR A 223 4.21 3.58 14.77
N PRO A 224 3.04 3.65 15.44
CA PRO A 224 2.84 3.00 16.73
C PRO A 224 3.15 1.50 16.68
N VAL A 225 3.67 0.97 17.79
CA VAL A 225 4.06 -0.42 17.95
C VAL A 225 3.63 -0.89 19.34
N ASP A 226 2.94 -2.03 19.40
CA ASP A 226 2.53 -2.68 20.64
C ASP A 226 2.99 -4.15 20.66
N GLN A 227 3.15 -4.72 21.85
CA GLN A 227 3.40 -6.16 22.01
C GLN A 227 2.09 -6.87 22.39
N LEU A 228 1.76 -7.93 21.66
CA LEU A 228 0.63 -8.81 21.95
C LEU A 228 0.94 -9.79 23.10
N ASP A 229 -0.10 -10.44 23.62
CA ASP A 229 0.03 -11.37 24.76
C ASP A 229 0.92 -12.60 24.45
N ASP A 230 0.96 -13.02 23.19
CA ASP A 230 1.83 -14.09 22.68
C ASP A 230 3.29 -13.67 22.46
N GLY A 231 3.59 -12.37 22.62
CA GLY A 231 4.91 -11.80 22.48
C GLY A 231 5.25 -11.28 21.08
N GLU A 232 4.33 -11.40 20.11
CA GLU A 232 4.47 -10.79 18.79
C GLU A 232 4.35 -9.26 18.87
N LEU A 233 4.92 -8.56 17.89
CA LEU A 233 4.77 -7.11 17.78
C LEU A 233 3.71 -6.79 16.73
N THR A 234 2.71 -5.99 17.09
CA THR A 234 1.81 -5.36 16.12
C THR A 234 2.29 -3.95 15.81
N PHE A 235 2.12 -3.51 14.56
CA PHE A 235 2.49 -2.19 14.11
C PHE A 235 1.55 -1.69 13.00
N GLY A 236 1.52 -0.38 12.79
CA GLY A 236 0.66 0.25 11.79
C GLY A 236 -0.59 0.90 12.38
N ALA A 237 -1.51 1.28 11.51
CA ALA A 237 -2.79 1.88 11.90
C ALA A 237 -3.91 1.34 11.00
N ALA A 238 -5.14 1.30 11.52
CA ALA A 238 -6.30 0.77 10.81
C ALA A 238 -6.59 1.46 9.46
N THR A 239 -6.06 2.67 9.24
CA THR A 239 -6.29 3.46 8.04
C THR A 239 -5.33 3.15 6.89
N GLY A 240 -4.33 2.27 7.08
CA GLY A 240 -3.34 1.90 6.06
C GLY A 240 -2.70 0.54 6.33
N PRO A 241 -1.55 0.23 5.70
CA PRO A 241 -0.85 -1.02 5.97
C PRO A 241 -0.50 -1.14 7.45
N PHE A 242 -0.84 -2.29 8.02
CA PHE A 242 -0.55 -2.70 9.39
C PHE A 242 -0.01 -4.12 9.37
N GLY A 243 0.56 -4.60 10.46
CA GLY A 243 1.23 -5.87 10.42
C GLY A 243 1.70 -6.40 11.76
N TYR A 244 2.30 -7.58 11.68
CA TYR A 244 2.84 -8.29 12.81
C TYR A 244 4.29 -8.68 12.54
N VAL A 245 5.12 -8.69 13.59
CA VAL A 245 6.46 -9.27 13.54
C VAL A 245 6.54 -10.37 14.57
N CYS A 246 6.88 -11.58 14.11
CA CYS A 246 7.10 -12.73 14.96
C CYS A 246 8.60 -12.79 15.31
N PRO A 247 9.03 -12.41 16.54
CA PRO A 247 10.39 -12.66 16.98
C PRO A 247 10.62 -14.18 17.17
N PRO A 248 11.85 -14.69 17.02
CA PRO A 248 12.14 -16.10 17.19
C PRO A 248 11.83 -16.56 18.61
N ALA A 249 11.51 -17.85 18.73
CA ALA A 249 11.05 -18.49 19.95
C ALA A 249 12.07 -18.52 21.11
N ASP A 250 13.35 -18.17 20.91
CA ASP A 250 14.38 -18.13 21.96
C ASP A 250 14.69 -16.68 22.39
N PRO A 251 14.19 -16.23 23.57
CA PRO A 251 14.45 -14.90 24.11
C PRO A 251 15.91 -14.66 24.52
N ALA A 252 16.70 -15.72 24.74
CA ALA A 252 18.08 -15.66 25.22
C ALA A 252 19.12 -15.60 24.09
N ALA A 253 18.71 -15.93 22.86
CA ALA A 253 19.58 -15.91 21.69
C ALA A 253 20.26 -14.53 21.50
N ARG A 254 21.54 -14.55 21.15
CA ARG A 254 22.26 -13.34 20.76
C ARG A 254 21.71 -12.86 19.42
N ILE A 255 21.32 -11.59 19.36
CA ILE A 255 20.83 -10.98 18.12
C ILE A 255 22.00 -10.47 17.31
N ARG A 256 21.97 -10.79 16.03
CA ARG A 256 22.86 -10.29 15.00
C ARG A 256 22.00 -9.73 13.89
N ASP A 257 22.61 -8.97 12.99
CA ASP A 257 21.93 -8.48 11.78
C ASP A 257 21.40 -9.62 10.91
N THR A 258 22.04 -10.79 11.00
CA THR A 258 21.64 -12.02 10.30
C THR A 258 20.58 -12.84 11.03
N THR A 259 20.08 -12.39 12.19
CA THR A 259 19.04 -13.12 12.93
C THR A 259 17.76 -13.16 12.08
N PRO A 260 17.17 -14.34 11.82
CA PRO A 260 15.99 -14.45 11.00
C PRO A 260 14.78 -13.81 11.70
N VAL A 261 13.97 -13.11 10.92
CA VAL A 261 12.70 -12.53 11.35
C VAL A 261 11.67 -12.70 10.24
N VAL A 262 10.40 -12.77 10.62
CA VAL A 262 9.26 -12.73 9.71
C VAL A 262 8.39 -11.55 10.09
N ALA A 263 8.04 -10.74 9.10
CA ALA A 263 7.07 -9.67 9.22
C ALA A 263 5.93 -9.91 8.23
N GLU A 264 4.70 -9.80 8.71
CA GLU A 264 3.49 -9.87 7.90
C GLU A 264 2.87 -8.48 7.83
N LEU A 265 2.51 -8.05 6.63
CA LEU A 265 1.87 -6.78 6.32
C LEU A 265 0.51 -7.07 5.69
N HIS A 266 -0.52 -6.38 6.15
CA HIS A 266 -1.89 -6.49 5.64
C HIS A 266 -2.32 -5.17 4.99
N GLY A 267 -3.27 -5.24 4.07
CA GLY A 267 -3.84 -4.05 3.43
C GLY A 267 -2.90 -3.42 2.39
N VAL A 268 -1.96 -4.17 1.83
CA VAL A 268 -1.02 -3.66 0.83
C VAL A 268 -1.67 -3.69 -0.55
N GLY A 269 -1.69 -2.57 -1.28
CA GLY A 269 -2.24 -2.53 -2.63
C GLY A 269 -1.36 -3.20 -3.68
N VAL A 270 -2.00 -3.86 -4.67
CA VAL A 270 -1.32 -4.42 -5.85
C VAL A 270 -0.45 -3.38 -6.55
N ASP A 271 -1.00 -2.19 -6.80
CA ASP A 271 -0.27 -1.13 -7.50
C ASP A 271 0.93 -0.62 -6.68
N HIS A 272 0.83 -0.64 -5.35
CA HIS A 272 1.95 -0.26 -4.50
C HIS A 272 3.12 -1.26 -4.66
N LEU A 273 2.81 -2.56 -4.70
CA LEU A 273 3.81 -3.60 -4.95
C LEU A 273 4.42 -3.49 -6.36
N VAL A 274 3.59 -3.24 -7.37
CA VAL A 274 4.07 -3.02 -8.75
C VAL A 274 4.99 -1.81 -8.81
N HIS A 275 4.63 -0.71 -8.14
CA HIS A 275 5.48 0.49 -8.05
C HIS A 275 6.82 0.21 -7.34
N LEU A 276 6.81 -0.64 -6.31
CA LEU A 276 7.99 -1.02 -5.56
C LEU A 276 8.78 -2.19 -6.18
N ALA A 277 8.32 -2.79 -7.27
CA ALA A 277 8.88 -4.04 -7.81
C ALA A 277 10.39 -3.98 -8.03
N ALA A 278 10.92 -2.88 -8.57
CA ALA A 278 12.36 -2.70 -8.74
C ALA A 278 13.14 -2.77 -7.41
N ARG A 279 12.60 -2.19 -6.33
CA ARG A 279 13.21 -2.18 -4.99
C ARG A 279 13.08 -3.52 -4.26
N LEU A 280 11.99 -4.24 -4.51
CA LEU A 280 11.76 -5.56 -3.91
C LEU A 280 12.50 -6.68 -4.68
N ALA A 281 12.98 -6.35 -5.88
CA ALA A 281 13.79 -7.21 -6.71
C ALA A 281 15.29 -6.94 -6.61
N SER A 282 15.68 -5.74 -6.19
CA SER A 282 17.08 -5.32 -6.09
C SER A 282 17.79 -5.96 -4.93
#